data_AF-A0A8C6USM9-F1
#
_entry.id   AF-A0A8C6USM9-F1
#
_cell.length_a   1.000
_cell.length_b   1.000
_cell.length_c   1.000
_cell.angle_alpha   90.00
_cell.angle_beta   90.00
_cell.angle_gamma   90.00
#
_symmetry.space_group_name_H-M   'P 1'
#
loop_
_entity.id
_entity.type
_entity.pdbx_description
1 polymer ?
#
loop_
_entity_poly.entity_id
_entity_poly.type
_entity_poly.pdbx_seq_one_letter_code
_entity_poly.pdbx_strand_id
1 'polypeptide(L)'
;LSVYISGLDAEELLKTKGIHGSFLARPSKKVAGDFSLSVRIGEQVTHIRIQNTGDFYDLYGGETFATLSELVDFYTAENGILQDKDGTIIDLKYPLNCSDPTTERWFHGHLSGPNAEKLLSARDEPGTFLVRESLSKPGDFVLSVLTDEIGRNGAKRVSHIKIYCQNDRYSVGGTETFDSLTDLVDFYKHKGIEEVSGTRVYLKQPYFSTRVNAADIDSRVKQLDETAQAMQDEEEKAKAGFWEEFDALQKLEAKVEKSRKEGQRPENKSKNRYKNILPFNDTRVILQNSDPDVVGSDYINANYIRNTRRELGDEKVYIATQGCLATTVNDFWQMVWQENTRVIVMTTREVEKGRNKCVPYWPDLETSKEMGPYVVTHISEKEATDYKLRVLEIALMDKPQKARTIWHFQYMSWPDHGVPQEPGGVLSFLDQVNSKQYEYPNAGPMIIHCSAGIGRTGTIVVIDMIIETITRRGLDCDIDIAKIIQMVREQRSGMVQTEAQYKFIYLAVSEYIQTTKVQTSASMVRVRVQSTEYSMIITQLTQTETQQILHIMFAL
;
A
#
# COMPACT_ATOMS: atom_id res chain seq x y z
N LEU A 1 12.25 8.76 10.88
CA LEU A 1 13.65 8.85 11.36
C LEU A 1 13.78 8.01 12.62
N SER A 2 14.77 7.12 12.75
CA SER A 2 14.81 6.25 13.94
C SER A 2 15.52 6.90 15.13
N VAL A 3 14.82 6.98 16.25
CA VAL A 3 15.30 7.52 17.52
C VAL A 3 16.24 6.49 18.17
N TYR A 4 17.49 6.87 18.41
CA TYR A 4 18.55 6.12 19.13
C TYR A 4 19.03 4.75 18.60
N ILE A 5 18.88 4.43 17.31
CA ILE A 5 19.47 3.20 16.73
C ILE A 5 20.99 3.34 16.54
N SER A 6 21.79 2.34 16.94
CA SER A 6 23.25 2.32 16.70
C SER A 6 23.61 1.96 15.26
N GLY A 7 24.88 2.10 14.87
CA GLY A 7 25.32 1.65 13.55
C GLY A 7 25.12 0.15 13.33
N LEU A 8 25.43 -0.66 14.35
CA LEU A 8 25.26 -2.11 14.31
C LEU A 8 23.78 -2.49 14.25
N ASP A 9 22.95 -1.86 15.08
CA ASP A 9 21.51 -2.14 15.10
C ASP A 9 20.85 -1.72 13.77
N ALA A 10 21.31 -0.61 13.17
CA ALA A 10 20.84 -0.17 11.86
C ALA A 10 21.23 -1.16 10.75
N GLU A 11 22.44 -1.71 10.81
CA GLU A 11 22.90 -2.74 9.89
C GLU A 11 22.08 -4.02 10.03
N GLU A 12 21.83 -4.48 11.25
CA GLU A 12 20.96 -5.62 11.52
C GLU A 12 19.53 -5.35 11.00
N LEU A 13 18.95 -4.19 11.30
CA LEU A 13 17.60 -3.82 10.86
C LEU A 13 17.47 -3.80 9.32
N LEU A 14 18.44 -3.20 8.62
CA LEU A 14 18.44 -3.13 7.17
C LEU A 14 18.65 -4.51 6.52
N LYS A 15 19.50 -5.35 7.11
CA LYS A 15 19.73 -6.73 6.62
C LYS A 15 18.55 -7.65 6.87
N THR A 16 17.88 -7.48 8.02
CA THR A 16 16.77 -8.35 8.44
C THR A 16 15.44 -7.94 7.81
N LYS A 17 15.17 -6.64 7.68
CA LYS A 17 13.87 -6.10 7.25
C LYS A 17 13.90 -5.32 5.93
N GLY A 18 15.04 -4.74 5.58
CA GLY A 18 15.19 -3.95 4.36
C GLY A 18 15.46 -4.82 3.13
N ILE A 19 15.38 -4.22 1.96
CA ILE A 19 15.79 -4.77 0.66
C ILE A 19 16.88 -3.88 0.05
N HIS A 20 17.41 -4.26 -1.12
CA HIS A 20 18.37 -3.39 -1.82
C HIS A 20 17.76 -2.01 -2.09
N GLY A 21 18.50 -0.95 -1.76
CA GLY A 21 18.05 0.44 -1.82
C GLY A 21 17.23 0.88 -0.60
N SER A 22 17.03 0.00 0.40
CA SER A 22 16.46 0.42 1.67
C SER A 22 17.43 1.30 2.44
N PHE A 23 16.92 2.35 3.08
CA PHE A 23 17.74 3.28 3.84
C PHE A 23 17.05 3.79 5.10
N LEU A 24 17.85 4.23 6.07
CA LEU A 24 17.38 4.96 7.24
C LEU A 24 18.39 6.03 7.65
N ALA A 25 17.90 7.15 8.17
CA ALA A 25 18.73 8.17 8.78
C ALA A 25 18.62 8.08 10.31
N ARG A 26 19.77 8.26 10.99
CA ARG A 26 19.91 8.18 12.44
C ARG A 26 20.95 9.18 12.96
N PRO A 27 20.92 9.59 14.24
CA PRO A 27 22.00 10.35 14.85
C PRO A 27 23.35 9.59 14.80
N SER A 28 24.45 10.32 14.68
CA SER A 28 25.81 9.77 14.72
C SER A 28 26.26 9.53 16.16
N LYS A 29 26.64 8.29 16.50
CA LYS A 29 27.30 7.98 17.79
C LYS A 29 28.77 8.40 17.83
N LYS A 30 29.41 8.58 16.65
CA LYS A 30 30.84 8.93 16.56
C LYS A 30 31.08 10.43 16.76
N VAL A 31 30.15 11.27 16.30
CA VAL A 31 30.25 12.72 16.37
C VAL A 31 28.91 13.28 16.82
N ALA A 32 28.88 13.88 18.00
CA ALA A 32 27.66 14.49 18.54
C ALA A 32 27.19 15.65 17.67
N GLY A 33 25.89 15.72 17.39
CA GLY A 33 25.26 16.74 16.53
C GLY A 33 25.13 16.33 15.07
N ASP A 34 25.98 15.42 14.59
CA ASP A 34 25.92 14.89 13.22
C ASP A 34 24.92 13.75 13.08
N PHE A 35 24.57 13.45 11.83
CA PHE A 35 23.71 12.33 11.45
C PHE A 35 24.48 11.30 10.61
N SER A 36 23.89 10.14 10.44
CA SER A 36 24.38 9.09 9.55
C SER A 36 23.22 8.48 8.77
N LEU A 37 23.40 8.41 7.45
CA LEU A 37 22.52 7.73 6.52
C LEU A 37 23.04 6.30 6.32
N SER A 38 22.25 5.31 6.73
CA SER A 38 22.59 3.89 6.56
C SER A 38 21.79 3.35 5.39
N VAL A 39 22.45 2.73 4.40
CA VAL A 39 21.84 2.29 3.14
C VAL A 39 22.23 0.85 2.83
N ARG A 40 21.25 0.01 2.45
CA ARG A 40 21.49 -1.37 2.02
C ARG A 40 21.82 -1.45 0.53
N ILE A 41 23.01 -1.93 0.21
CA ILE A 41 23.50 -2.13 -1.16
C ILE A 41 23.75 -3.64 -1.34
N GLY A 42 22.85 -4.33 -2.05
CA GLY A 42 22.83 -5.80 -2.08
C GLY A 42 22.72 -6.40 -0.67
N GLU A 43 23.75 -7.14 -0.27
CA GLU A 43 23.86 -7.79 1.05
C GLU A 43 24.67 -6.99 2.07
N GLN A 44 25.22 -5.83 1.68
CA GLN A 44 26.02 -4.97 2.54
C GLN A 44 25.24 -3.73 2.98
N VAL A 45 25.67 -3.13 4.08
CA VAL A 45 25.14 -1.86 4.56
C VAL A 45 26.26 -0.85 4.62
N THR A 46 26.08 0.27 3.93
CA THR A 46 27.01 1.40 3.93
C THR A 46 26.48 2.49 4.86
N HIS A 47 27.38 3.14 5.59
CA HIS A 47 27.04 4.27 6.47
C HIS A 47 27.71 5.54 5.99
N ILE A 48 26.90 6.50 5.58
CA ILE A 48 27.33 7.79 5.08
C ILE A 48 27.12 8.81 6.19
N ARG A 49 28.10 9.69 6.42
CA ARG A 49 28.02 10.74 7.44
C ARG A 49 27.31 11.95 6.84
N ILE A 50 26.39 12.52 7.60
CA ILE A 50 25.75 13.79 7.30
C ILE A 50 26.23 14.78 8.37
N GLN A 51 26.95 15.80 7.94
CA GLN A 51 27.43 16.86 8.82
C GLN A 51 26.31 17.87 9.05
N ASN A 52 26.11 18.26 10.31
CA ASN A 52 25.20 19.34 10.67
C ASN A 52 26.01 20.48 11.30
N THR A 53 26.13 21.60 10.60
CA THR A 53 26.88 22.77 11.07
C THR A 53 26.05 23.70 11.96
N GLY A 54 24.73 23.44 12.08
CA GLY A 54 23.75 24.33 12.68
C GLY A 54 23.03 25.22 11.66
N ASP A 55 23.64 25.45 10.50
CA ASP A 55 23.08 26.26 9.41
C ASP A 55 22.54 25.41 8.25
N PHE A 56 23.15 24.25 7.99
CA PHE A 56 22.79 23.35 6.90
C PHE A 56 23.24 21.91 7.18
N TYR A 57 22.67 20.98 6.40
CA TYR A 57 23.04 19.57 6.34
C TYR A 57 23.87 19.31 5.07
N ASP A 58 25.03 18.66 5.22
CA ASP A 58 25.95 18.35 4.11
C ASP A 58 26.34 16.86 4.11
N LEU A 59 26.38 16.27 2.92
CA LEU A 59 26.89 14.94 2.61
C LEU A 59 28.30 15.05 1.98
N TYR A 60 29.34 14.99 2.81
CA TYR A 60 30.75 14.89 2.38
C TYR A 60 31.20 15.89 1.28
N GLY A 61 30.75 17.15 1.33
CA GLY A 61 31.16 18.20 0.37
C GLY A 61 30.35 18.19 -0.92
N GLY A 62 29.13 17.66 -0.87
CA GLY A 62 28.13 17.68 -1.94
C GLY A 62 27.23 18.92 -1.86
N GLU A 63 25.96 18.76 -2.21
CA GLU A 63 24.96 19.81 -2.04
C GLU A 63 24.59 19.98 -0.55
N THR A 64 24.15 21.19 -0.20
CA THR A 64 23.76 21.55 1.18
C THR A 64 22.26 21.77 1.27
N PHE A 65 21.65 21.32 2.37
CA PHE A 65 20.20 21.30 2.54
C PHE A 65 19.78 21.98 3.85
N ALA A 66 18.59 22.60 3.88
CA ALA A 66 18.10 23.26 5.09
C ALA A 66 17.52 22.25 6.10
N THR A 67 16.99 21.13 5.61
CA THR A 67 16.48 20.05 6.47
C THR A 67 16.98 18.68 6.01
N LEU A 68 17.02 17.73 6.94
CA LEU A 68 17.32 16.33 6.62
C LEU A 68 16.26 15.70 5.71
N SER A 69 15.02 16.19 5.75
CA SER A 69 13.96 15.75 4.82
C SER A 69 14.28 16.18 3.40
N GLU A 70 14.64 17.46 3.18
CA GLU A 70 15.01 17.96 1.86
C GLU A 70 16.22 17.22 1.28
N LEU A 71 17.22 16.90 2.11
CA LEU A 71 18.37 16.09 1.72
C LEU A 71 17.91 14.70 1.22
N VAL A 72 17.04 14.02 1.97
CA VAL A 72 16.52 12.71 1.58
C VAL A 72 15.65 12.83 0.32
N ASP A 73 14.77 13.81 0.25
CA ASP A 73 13.89 14.05 -0.90
C ASP A 73 14.70 14.33 -2.18
N PHE A 74 15.80 15.08 -2.08
CA PHE A 74 16.70 15.36 -3.20
C PHE A 74 17.37 14.10 -3.76
N TYR A 75 17.95 13.26 -2.89
CA TYR A 75 18.65 12.03 -3.29
C TYR A 75 17.72 10.83 -3.56
N THR A 76 16.44 10.94 -3.22
CA THR A 76 15.40 9.96 -3.61
C THR A 76 14.71 10.35 -4.92
N ALA A 77 14.75 11.62 -5.32
CA ALA A 77 14.33 12.10 -6.64
C ALA A 77 15.45 11.91 -7.68
N GLU A 78 15.12 11.90 -8.99
CA GLU A 78 16.08 11.72 -10.10
C GLU A 78 17.16 12.83 -10.21
N ASN A 79 17.17 13.80 -9.29
CA ASN A 79 18.00 15.00 -9.35
C ASN A 79 19.38 14.84 -8.69
N GLY A 80 19.61 13.81 -7.86
CA GLY A 80 20.86 13.61 -7.13
C GLY A 80 21.46 12.21 -7.26
N ILE A 81 22.72 12.11 -7.69
CA ILE A 81 23.49 10.85 -7.64
C ILE A 81 24.30 10.85 -6.36
N LEU A 82 24.02 9.92 -5.46
CA LEU A 82 24.82 9.68 -4.26
C LEU A 82 25.90 8.64 -4.58
N GLN A 83 27.16 8.92 -4.24
CA GLN A 83 28.29 8.00 -4.47
C GLN A 83 29.12 7.83 -3.21
N ASP A 84 29.62 6.61 -2.97
CA ASP A 84 30.62 6.37 -1.93
C ASP A 84 32.03 6.77 -2.42
N LYS A 85 33.01 6.80 -1.51
CA LYS A 85 34.41 7.18 -1.78
C LYS A 85 35.10 6.31 -2.83
N ASP A 86 34.61 5.10 -3.05
CA ASP A 86 35.11 4.16 -4.07
C ASP A 86 34.42 4.31 -5.43
N GLY A 87 33.46 5.25 -5.55
CA GLY A 87 32.69 5.51 -6.77
C GLY A 87 31.41 4.67 -6.90
N THR A 88 31.08 3.84 -5.90
CA THR A 88 29.83 3.05 -5.90
C THR A 88 28.62 3.97 -5.86
N ILE A 89 27.70 3.84 -6.82
CA ILE A 89 26.43 4.57 -6.83
C ILE A 89 25.50 4.00 -5.75
N ILE A 90 24.94 4.89 -4.94
CA ILE A 90 24.07 4.56 -3.82
C ILE A 90 22.65 5.03 -4.14
N ASP A 91 21.76 4.10 -4.42
CA ASP A 91 20.36 4.40 -4.68
C ASP A 91 19.55 4.44 -3.37
N LEU A 92 18.93 5.58 -3.06
CA LEU A 92 17.93 5.69 -1.99
C LEU A 92 16.54 5.40 -2.55
N LYS A 93 16.04 4.17 -2.38
CA LYS A 93 14.75 3.74 -2.96
C LYS A 93 13.65 3.59 -1.93
N TYR A 94 13.95 2.96 -0.79
CA TYR A 94 12.92 2.50 0.15
C TYR A 94 13.24 2.97 1.57
N PRO A 95 12.61 4.05 2.07
CA PRO A 95 12.81 4.45 3.46
C PRO A 95 12.34 3.31 4.38
N LEU A 96 13.20 2.86 5.28
CA LEU A 96 12.88 1.88 6.30
C LEU A 96 12.41 2.65 7.54
N ASN A 97 11.10 2.71 7.73
CA ASN A 97 10.51 3.45 8.84
C ASN A 97 10.80 2.75 10.17
N CYS A 98 11.04 3.55 11.22
CA CYS A 98 10.94 3.05 12.58
C CYS A 98 9.45 2.80 12.91
N SER A 99 9.18 1.89 13.84
CA SER A 99 7.84 1.76 14.41
C SER A 99 7.34 3.10 14.92
N ASP A 100 6.05 3.37 14.74
CA ASP A 100 5.46 4.62 15.22
C ASP A 100 5.64 4.72 16.76
N PRO A 101 5.91 5.91 17.32
CA PRO A 101 6.09 6.10 18.76
C PRO A 101 4.79 5.88 19.56
N THR A 102 3.66 5.73 18.87
CA THR A 102 2.35 5.44 19.43
C THR A 102 1.48 4.78 18.37
N THR A 103 0.53 3.94 18.79
CA THR A 103 -0.50 3.33 17.92
C THR A 103 -1.70 4.25 17.73
N GLU A 104 -1.71 5.43 18.36
CA GLU A 104 -2.81 6.37 18.34
C GLU A 104 -3.10 6.98 16.96
N ARG A 105 -4.38 7.01 16.54
CA ARG A 105 -4.81 7.53 15.21
C ARG A 105 -4.54 9.02 15.01
N TRP A 106 -4.37 9.80 16.06
CA TRP A 106 -4.04 11.23 15.94
C TRP A 106 -2.57 11.49 15.59
N PHE A 107 -1.74 10.45 15.50
CA PHE A 107 -0.36 10.55 15.04
C PHE A 107 -0.27 10.43 13.51
N HIS A 108 0.32 11.44 12.88
CA HIS A 108 0.44 11.57 11.42
C HIS A 108 1.85 11.30 10.91
N GLY A 109 2.82 11.01 11.78
CA GLY A 109 4.20 10.70 11.39
C GLY A 109 4.84 11.86 10.64
N HIS A 110 5.48 11.57 9.51
CA HIS A 110 6.13 12.57 8.65
C HIS A 110 5.11 13.44 7.91
N LEU A 111 4.66 14.51 8.56
CA LEU A 111 3.73 15.51 8.01
C LEU A 111 4.32 16.92 8.16
N SER A 112 4.31 17.71 7.09
CA SER A 112 4.78 19.10 7.13
C SER A 112 3.79 20.02 7.83
N GLY A 113 4.29 21.13 8.40
CA GLY A 113 3.44 22.18 8.99
C GLY A 113 2.34 22.68 8.04
N PRO A 114 2.69 23.10 6.81
CA PRO A 114 1.69 23.55 5.84
C PRO A 114 0.64 22.50 5.46
N ASN A 115 1.03 21.21 5.36
CA ASN A 115 0.06 20.15 5.10
C ASN A 115 -0.86 19.90 6.31
N ALA A 116 -0.32 19.97 7.54
CA ALA A 116 -1.13 19.93 8.75
C ALA A 116 -2.12 21.10 8.81
N GLU A 117 -1.70 22.31 8.44
CA GLU A 117 -2.56 23.49 8.34
C GLU A 117 -3.71 23.25 7.35
N LYS A 118 -3.41 22.72 6.16
CA LYS A 118 -4.40 22.40 5.14
C LYS A 118 -5.44 21.39 5.63
N LEU A 119 -5.01 20.32 6.31
CA LEU A 119 -5.91 19.29 6.85
C LEU A 119 -6.82 19.85 7.95
N LEU A 120 -6.24 20.55 8.92
CA LEU A 120 -6.99 21.12 10.05
C LEU A 120 -7.94 22.24 9.60
N SER A 121 -7.51 23.10 8.68
CA SER A 121 -8.34 24.18 8.14
C SER A 121 -9.51 23.63 7.31
N ALA A 122 -9.31 22.54 6.57
CA ALA A 122 -10.37 21.90 5.79
C ALA A 122 -11.47 21.27 6.67
N ARG A 123 -11.14 20.88 7.91
CA ARG A 123 -12.13 20.39 8.89
C ARG A 123 -12.91 21.53 9.55
N ASP A 124 -12.31 22.71 9.66
CA ASP A 124 -12.91 23.96 10.17
C ASP A 124 -13.55 23.86 11.57
N GLU A 125 -13.08 22.90 12.38
CA GLU A 125 -13.62 22.61 13.71
C GLU A 125 -12.57 22.97 14.79
N PRO A 126 -12.75 24.05 15.56
CA PRO A 126 -11.77 24.48 16.56
C PRO A 126 -11.55 23.46 17.68
N GLY A 127 -10.31 23.38 18.16
CA GLY A 127 -9.85 22.35 19.10
C GLY A 127 -9.50 21.02 18.44
N THR A 128 -9.61 20.92 17.11
CA THR A 128 -9.10 19.76 16.37
C THR A 128 -7.58 19.74 16.42
N PHE A 129 -6.98 18.60 16.80
CA PHE A 129 -5.54 18.46 16.89
C PHE A 129 -4.97 17.24 16.16
N LEU A 130 -3.69 17.29 15.81
CA LEU A 130 -2.89 16.15 15.38
C LEU A 130 -1.45 16.27 15.87
N VAL A 131 -0.74 15.15 15.95
CA VAL A 131 0.70 15.12 16.26
C VAL A 131 1.47 14.60 15.05
N ARG A 132 2.64 15.20 14.79
CA ARG A 132 3.51 14.89 13.65
C ARG A 132 4.98 14.98 14.06
N GLU A 133 5.87 14.40 13.27
CA GLU A 133 7.32 14.55 13.44
C GLU A 133 7.76 16.00 13.19
N SER A 134 8.81 16.43 13.91
CA SER A 134 9.47 17.71 13.68
C SER A 134 10.45 17.62 12.52
N LEU A 135 10.11 18.25 11.39
CA LEU A 135 11.01 18.34 10.23
C LEU A 135 12.23 19.24 10.51
N SER A 136 12.07 20.24 11.39
CA SER A 136 13.15 21.17 11.75
C SER A 136 14.16 20.59 12.73
N LYS A 137 13.72 19.66 13.59
CA LYS A 137 14.58 19.05 14.61
C LYS A 137 14.25 17.56 14.71
N PRO A 138 14.99 16.71 13.98
CA PRO A 138 14.82 15.26 14.01
C PRO A 138 14.80 14.69 15.42
N GLY A 139 13.83 13.80 15.69
CA GLY A 139 13.62 13.17 17.00
C GLY A 139 12.64 13.91 17.92
N ASP A 140 12.37 15.19 17.67
CA ASP A 140 11.29 15.93 18.32
C ASP A 140 9.96 15.78 17.52
N PHE A 141 8.87 16.19 18.13
CA PHE A 141 7.52 16.14 17.56
C PHE A 141 6.85 17.52 17.59
N VAL A 142 5.71 17.66 16.91
CA VAL A 142 4.90 18.88 16.91
C VAL A 142 3.43 18.52 17.08
N LEU A 143 2.79 19.11 18.07
CA LEU A 143 1.35 19.10 18.25
C LEU A 143 0.74 20.29 17.50
N SER A 144 -0.04 20.01 16.47
CA SER A 144 -0.70 21.02 15.64
C SER A 144 -2.18 21.08 15.99
N VAL A 145 -2.70 22.26 16.35
CA VAL A 145 -4.07 22.44 16.84
C VAL A 145 -4.76 23.59 16.13
N LEU A 146 -5.97 23.36 15.62
CA LEU A 146 -6.82 24.42 15.07
C LEU A 146 -7.39 25.26 16.23
N THR A 147 -7.10 26.55 16.23
CA THR A 147 -7.55 27.48 17.26
C THR A 147 -8.79 28.25 16.81
N ASP A 148 -9.49 28.88 17.75
CA ASP A 148 -10.60 29.81 17.48
C ASP A 148 -10.12 31.19 16.97
N GLU A 149 -8.81 31.45 16.99
CA GLU A 149 -8.25 32.74 16.57
C GLU A 149 -8.20 32.86 15.05
N ILE A 150 -8.56 34.04 14.54
CA ILE A 150 -8.52 34.31 13.09
C ILE A 150 -7.11 34.81 12.73
N GLY A 151 -6.46 34.11 11.81
CA GLY A 151 -5.18 34.47 11.24
C GLY A 151 -5.27 35.65 10.26
N ARG A 152 -4.11 36.13 9.82
CA ARG A 152 -3.99 37.31 8.92
C ARG A 152 -4.68 37.15 7.56
N ASN A 153 -4.91 35.91 7.15
CA ASN A 153 -5.57 35.51 5.90
C ASN A 153 -7.09 35.34 6.05
N GLY A 154 -7.66 35.65 7.22
CA GLY A 154 -9.09 35.46 7.50
C GLY A 154 -9.51 34.02 7.81
N ALA A 155 -8.58 33.06 7.75
CA ALA A 155 -8.81 31.68 8.16
C ALA A 155 -8.46 31.47 9.64
N LYS A 156 -9.05 30.45 10.28
CA LYS A 156 -8.68 30.05 11.64
C LYS A 156 -7.20 29.67 11.71
N ARG A 157 -6.50 30.15 12.73
CA ARG A 157 -5.07 29.90 12.95
C ARG A 157 -4.85 28.48 13.43
N VAL A 158 -3.82 27.84 12.92
CA VAL A 158 -3.27 26.60 13.49
C VAL A 158 -2.07 26.94 14.38
N SER A 159 -2.11 26.49 15.62
CA SER A 159 -0.98 26.57 16.55
C SER A 159 -0.09 25.35 16.40
N HIS A 160 1.23 25.55 16.42
CA HIS A 160 2.23 24.48 16.34
C HIS A 160 3.09 24.48 17.61
N ILE A 161 2.80 23.53 18.51
CA ILE A 161 3.44 23.39 19.81
C ILE A 161 4.54 22.32 19.68
N LYS A 162 5.79 22.69 19.96
CA LYS A 162 6.92 21.75 19.91
C LYS A 162 6.84 20.78 21.09
N ILE A 163 7.03 19.50 20.80
CA ILE A 163 7.19 18.44 21.78
C ILE A 163 8.64 17.98 21.71
N TYR A 164 9.39 18.18 22.78
CA TYR A 164 10.77 17.77 22.91
C TYR A 164 10.85 16.32 23.40
N CYS A 165 11.70 15.52 22.76
CA CYS A 165 12.05 14.19 23.23
C CYS A 165 13.48 14.22 23.81
N GLN A 166 13.61 13.96 25.11
CA GLN A 166 14.92 13.90 25.79
C GLN A 166 14.95 12.70 26.73
N ASN A 167 15.95 11.81 26.57
CA ASN A 167 16.09 10.57 27.34
C ASN A 167 14.80 9.74 27.37
N ASP A 168 14.18 9.56 26.20
CA ASP A 168 12.91 8.84 26.02
C ASP A 168 11.73 9.38 26.85
N ARG A 169 11.80 10.65 27.26
CA ARG A 169 10.69 11.39 27.88
C ARG A 169 10.27 12.57 27.02
N TYR A 170 8.98 12.87 27.07
CA TYR A 170 8.34 13.89 26.25
C TYR A 170 7.94 15.11 27.07
N SER A 171 8.11 16.32 26.52
CA SER A 171 7.64 17.57 27.16
C SER A 171 7.33 18.65 26.14
N VAL A 172 6.52 19.65 26.50
CA VAL A 172 6.27 20.84 25.67
C VAL A 172 7.12 22.06 26.08
N GLY A 173 8.21 21.82 26.82
CA GLY A 173 9.10 22.88 27.33
C GLY A 173 8.74 23.42 28.72
N GLY A 174 7.72 22.85 29.37
CA GLY A 174 7.40 23.10 30.78
C GLY A 174 8.16 22.19 31.76
N THR A 175 7.80 22.24 33.04
CA THR A 175 8.36 21.36 34.08
C THR A 175 7.86 19.91 34.00
N GLU A 176 6.75 19.69 33.31
CA GLU A 176 6.07 18.41 33.20
C GLU A 176 6.72 17.56 32.09
N THR A 177 7.03 16.30 32.42
CA THR A 177 7.61 15.34 31.48
C THR A 177 6.84 14.03 31.54
N PHE A 178 6.68 13.36 30.39
CA PHE A 178 5.82 12.20 30.21
C PHE A 178 6.61 11.02 29.65
N ASP A 179 6.17 9.80 29.98
CA ASP A 179 6.82 8.57 29.52
C ASP A 179 6.39 8.19 28.08
N SER A 180 5.24 8.67 27.61
CA SER A 180 4.77 8.47 26.24
C SER A 180 4.12 9.73 25.65
N LEU A 181 4.02 9.78 24.31
CA LEU A 181 3.24 10.81 23.62
C LEU A 181 1.75 10.73 23.98
N THR A 182 1.24 9.53 24.27
CA THR A 182 -0.17 9.33 24.67
C THR A 182 -0.43 9.99 26.03
N ASP A 183 0.42 9.75 27.02
CA ASP A 183 0.30 10.37 28.35
C ASP A 183 0.36 11.90 28.27
N LEU A 184 1.26 12.42 27.43
CA LEU A 184 1.38 13.86 27.18
C LEU A 184 0.08 14.43 26.62
N VAL A 185 -0.47 13.80 25.58
CA VAL A 185 -1.70 14.27 24.93
C VAL A 185 -2.88 14.19 25.88
N ASP A 186 -3.04 13.09 26.62
CA ASP A 186 -4.15 12.90 27.54
C ASP A 186 -4.11 13.88 28.72
N PHE A 187 -2.92 14.19 29.23
CA PHE A 187 -2.75 15.24 30.22
C PHE A 187 -3.21 16.61 29.69
N TYR A 188 -2.79 16.98 28.48
CA TYR A 188 -3.10 18.28 27.90
C TYR A 188 -4.51 18.41 27.31
N LYS A 189 -5.21 17.29 27.03
CA LYS A 189 -6.66 17.30 26.77
C LYS A 189 -7.44 17.91 27.92
N HIS A 190 -7.05 17.62 29.16
CA HIS A 190 -7.74 18.11 30.36
C HIS A 190 -7.26 19.50 30.80
N LYS A 191 -5.94 19.74 30.80
CA LYS A 191 -5.35 20.98 31.33
C LYS A 191 -5.40 22.16 30.35
N GLY A 192 -5.39 21.87 29.04
CA GLY A 192 -5.06 22.82 27.99
C GLY A 192 -3.58 23.24 28.04
N ILE A 193 -3.09 23.79 26.93
CA ILE A 193 -1.71 24.28 26.80
C ILE A 193 -1.74 25.80 26.72
N GLU A 194 -0.93 26.47 27.55
CA GLU A 194 -0.77 27.93 27.49
C GLU A 194 0.42 28.28 26.60
N GLU A 195 0.17 29.07 25.56
CA GLU A 195 1.21 29.61 24.68
C GLU A 195 1.94 30.78 25.37
N VAL A 196 3.15 31.11 24.88
CA VAL A 196 3.91 32.29 25.34
C VAL A 196 3.15 33.60 25.13
N SER A 197 2.24 33.63 24.16
CA SER A 197 1.32 34.74 23.89
C SER A 197 0.27 34.95 25.00
N GLY A 198 0.10 33.97 25.91
CA GLY A 198 -0.98 33.91 26.89
C GLY A 198 -2.26 33.24 26.37
N THR A 199 -2.32 32.87 25.08
CA THR A 199 -3.45 32.12 24.52
C THR A 199 -3.46 30.69 25.05
N ARG A 200 -4.63 30.22 25.48
CA ARG A 200 -4.81 28.83 25.91
C ARG A 200 -5.42 27.98 24.81
N VAL A 201 -4.72 26.93 24.43
CA VAL A 201 -5.09 25.97 23.38
C VAL A 201 -5.66 24.70 24.02
N TYR A 202 -6.81 24.25 23.54
CA TYR A 202 -7.49 23.06 24.06
C TYR A 202 -7.51 21.95 23.02
N LEU A 203 -7.18 20.73 23.45
CA LEU A 203 -7.24 19.53 22.62
C LEU A 203 -8.63 18.91 22.80
N LYS A 204 -9.57 19.27 21.93
CA LYS A 204 -10.96 18.84 22.05
C LYS A 204 -11.21 17.53 21.30
N GLN A 205 -10.86 17.49 20.02
CA GLN A 205 -11.05 16.31 19.18
C GLN A 205 -9.82 16.00 18.32
N PRO A 206 -9.47 14.72 18.13
CA PRO A 206 -8.37 14.35 17.25
C PRO A 206 -8.75 14.45 15.77
N TYR A 207 -7.76 14.80 14.94
CA TYR A 207 -7.79 14.54 13.51
C TYR A 207 -7.15 13.18 13.26
N PHE A 208 -7.95 12.18 12.90
CA PHE A 208 -7.46 10.82 12.68
C PHE A 208 -6.74 10.66 11.34
N SER A 209 -5.63 9.93 11.39
CA SER A 209 -4.83 9.50 10.24
C SER A 209 -5.28 8.12 9.79
N THR A 210 -5.46 7.94 8.48
CA THR A 210 -5.63 6.62 7.84
C THR A 210 -4.29 5.99 7.45
N ARG A 211 -3.17 6.72 7.59
CA ARG A 211 -1.81 6.18 7.43
C ARG A 211 -1.52 5.21 8.57
N VAL A 212 -0.85 4.11 8.25
CA VAL A 212 -0.34 3.16 9.23
C VAL A 212 0.94 2.52 8.68
N ASN A 213 1.91 2.26 9.55
CA ASN A 213 3.02 1.39 9.21
C ASN A 213 2.48 -0.03 8.97
N ALA A 214 2.83 -0.66 7.85
CA ALA A 214 2.33 -1.98 7.50
C ALA A 214 2.60 -3.01 8.61
N ALA A 215 3.76 -2.95 9.27
CA ALA A 215 4.10 -3.84 10.37
C ALA A 215 3.13 -3.75 11.57
N ASP A 216 2.45 -2.62 11.73
CA ASP A 216 1.55 -2.29 12.84
C ASP A 216 0.06 -2.36 12.47
N ILE A 217 -0.28 -2.91 11.29
CA ILE A 217 -1.66 -2.99 10.80
C ILE A 217 -2.59 -3.74 11.77
N ASP A 218 -2.08 -4.75 12.49
CA ASP A 218 -2.85 -5.53 13.47
C ASP A 218 -3.34 -4.65 14.63
N SER A 219 -2.47 -3.76 15.11
CA SER A 219 -2.80 -2.80 16.16
C SER A 219 -3.87 -1.84 15.67
N ARG A 220 -3.79 -1.39 14.41
CA ARG A 220 -4.83 -0.54 13.79
C ARG A 220 -6.16 -1.26 13.66
N VAL A 221 -6.17 -2.54 13.26
CA VAL A 221 -7.41 -3.34 13.19
C VAL A 221 -8.09 -3.42 14.55
N LYS A 222 -7.32 -3.76 15.60
CA LYS A 222 -7.84 -3.81 16.98
C LYS A 222 -8.39 -2.46 17.42
N GLN A 223 -7.63 -1.39 17.20
CA GLN A 223 -8.04 -0.04 17.55
C GLN A 223 -9.35 0.38 16.87
N LEU A 224 -9.53 0.07 15.59
CA LEU A 224 -10.78 0.39 14.87
C LEU A 224 -11.97 -0.42 15.40
N ASP A 225 -11.76 -1.69 15.77
CA ASP A 225 -12.81 -2.51 16.40
C ASP A 225 -13.14 -2.06 17.83
N GLU A 226 -12.13 -1.73 18.63
CA GLU A 226 -12.26 -1.24 20.01
C GLU A 226 -12.93 0.15 20.06
N THR A 227 -12.64 1.02 19.09
CA THR A 227 -13.26 2.35 19.00
C THR A 227 -14.78 2.24 18.93
N ALA A 228 -15.31 1.25 18.18
CA ALA A 228 -16.74 0.99 18.14
C ALA A 228 -17.25 0.42 19.48
N GLN A 229 -16.53 -0.53 20.07
CA GLN A 229 -16.93 -1.17 21.33
C GLN A 229 -16.93 -0.24 22.54
N ALA A 230 -16.12 0.82 22.52
CA ALA A 230 -16.04 1.81 23.60
C ALA A 230 -17.24 2.76 23.67
N MET A 231 -18.06 2.83 22.63
CA MET A 231 -19.26 3.68 22.60
C MET A 231 -20.39 3.05 23.41
N GLN A 232 -20.98 3.82 24.33
CA GLN A 232 -22.09 3.37 25.18
C GLN A 232 -23.43 3.44 24.45
N ASP A 233 -23.58 4.40 23.53
CA ASP A 233 -24.76 4.56 22.69
C ASP A 233 -24.66 3.65 21.45
N GLU A 234 -25.72 2.88 21.18
CA GLU A 234 -25.74 1.91 20.07
C GLU A 234 -25.72 2.59 18.68
N GLU A 235 -26.21 3.84 18.57
CA GLU A 235 -26.15 4.59 17.32
C GLU A 235 -24.75 5.18 17.07
N GLU A 236 -24.06 5.64 18.12
CA GLU A 236 -22.66 6.09 18.04
C GLU A 236 -21.70 4.93 17.78
N LYS A 237 -21.94 3.78 18.42
CA LYS A 237 -21.21 2.52 18.21
C LYS A 237 -21.25 2.06 16.76
N ALA A 238 -22.41 2.14 16.12
CA ALA A 238 -22.58 1.79 14.71
C ALA A 238 -21.85 2.76 13.76
N LYS A 239 -21.41 3.93 14.23
CA LYS A 239 -20.78 5.00 13.44
C LYS A 239 -19.30 5.22 13.77
N ALA A 240 -18.68 4.33 14.54
CA ALA A 240 -17.32 4.46 15.02
C ALA A 240 -16.35 3.49 14.32
N GLY A 241 -15.04 3.77 14.39
CA GLY A 241 -14.00 2.86 13.90
C GLY A 241 -13.99 2.70 12.37
N PHE A 242 -14.17 1.46 11.89
CA PHE A 242 -14.21 1.16 10.45
C PHE A 242 -15.31 1.91 9.71
N TRP A 243 -16.49 2.05 10.31
CA TRP A 243 -17.60 2.78 9.70
C TRP A 243 -17.23 4.25 9.50
N GLU A 244 -16.61 4.88 10.50
CA GLU A 244 -16.20 6.29 10.45
C GLU A 244 -15.22 6.54 9.29
N GLU A 245 -14.18 5.72 9.15
CA GLU A 245 -13.21 5.84 8.05
C GLU A 245 -13.86 5.59 6.69
N PHE A 246 -14.76 4.60 6.61
CA PHE A 246 -15.46 4.29 5.38
C PHE A 246 -16.46 5.39 4.97
N ASP A 247 -17.21 5.95 5.92
CA ASP A 247 -18.16 7.05 5.67
C ASP A 247 -17.42 8.33 5.23
N ALA A 248 -16.25 8.61 5.78
CA ALA A 248 -15.38 9.69 5.31
C ALA A 248 -15.02 9.52 3.81
N LEU A 249 -14.71 8.29 3.37
CA LEU A 249 -14.48 7.99 1.95
C LEU A 249 -15.73 8.16 1.09
N GLN A 250 -16.91 7.78 1.60
CA GLN A 250 -18.19 7.99 0.89
C GLN A 250 -18.46 9.48 0.66
N LYS A 251 -18.19 10.33 1.65
CA LYS A 251 -18.35 11.79 1.54
C LYS A 251 -17.40 12.43 0.52
N LEU A 252 -16.21 11.86 0.32
CA LEU A 252 -15.28 12.30 -0.73
C LEU A 252 -15.77 11.93 -2.14
N GLU A 253 -16.48 10.81 -2.30
CA GLU A 253 -17.02 10.39 -3.60
C GLU A 253 -18.02 11.39 -4.18
N ALA A 254 -18.78 12.09 -3.33
CA ALA A 254 -19.69 13.15 -3.75
C ALA A 254 -18.99 14.34 -4.44
N LYS A 255 -17.67 14.47 -4.27
CA LYS A 255 -16.86 15.54 -4.88
C LYS A 255 -16.22 15.12 -6.21
N VAL A 256 -16.35 13.86 -6.64
CA VAL A 256 -15.74 13.35 -7.86
C VAL A 256 -16.61 13.70 -9.08
N GLU A 257 -16.26 14.77 -9.77
CA GLU A 257 -16.93 15.22 -11.00
C GLU A 257 -16.29 14.60 -12.26
N LYS A 258 -16.43 13.29 -12.45
CA LYS A 258 -15.94 12.60 -13.66
C LYS A 258 -17.06 12.25 -14.65
N SER A 259 -16.81 12.50 -15.93
CA SER A 259 -17.76 12.25 -17.01
C SER A 259 -17.98 10.75 -17.22
N ARG A 260 -19.24 10.37 -17.47
CA ARG A 260 -19.69 9.00 -17.83
C ARG A 260 -20.54 8.98 -19.10
N LYS A 261 -20.42 10.03 -19.92
CA LYS A 261 -21.30 10.29 -21.07
C LYS A 261 -21.30 9.15 -22.09
N GLU A 262 -20.17 8.47 -22.30
CA GLU A 262 -20.07 7.38 -23.26
C GLU A 262 -20.95 6.19 -22.86
N GLY A 263 -20.99 5.85 -21.57
CA GLY A 263 -21.88 4.79 -21.07
C GLY A 263 -23.36 5.17 -21.05
N GLN A 264 -23.69 6.47 -21.15
CA GLN A 264 -25.07 6.97 -21.16
C GLN A 264 -25.69 7.01 -22.56
N ARG A 265 -24.88 6.85 -23.61
CA ARG A 265 -25.35 6.84 -25.00
C ARG A 265 -26.47 5.80 -25.20
N PRO A 266 -27.53 6.12 -25.97
CA PRO A 266 -28.61 5.19 -26.26
C PRO A 266 -28.14 3.81 -26.75
N GLU A 267 -27.13 3.79 -27.62
CA GLU A 267 -26.52 2.62 -28.24
C GLU A 267 -25.82 1.71 -27.21
N ASN A 268 -25.26 2.31 -26.15
CA ASN A 268 -24.50 1.62 -25.13
C ASN A 268 -25.35 1.14 -23.94
N LYS A 269 -26.62 1.55 -23.84
CA LYS A 269 -27.50 1.19 -22.72
C LYS A 269 -27.61 -0.32 -22.50
N SER A 270 -27.74 -1.08 -23.58
CA SER A 270 -27.85 -2.55 -23.55
C SER A 270 -26.52 -3.26 -23.28
N LYS A 271 -25.38 -2.54 -23.37
CA LYS A 271 -24.05 -3.03 -23.02
C LYS A 271 -23.73 -2.87 -21.53
N ASN A 272 -24.61 -2.23 -20.75
CA ASN A 272 -24.46 -2.02 -19.31
C ASN A 272 -25.33 -3.00 -18.53
N ARG A 273 -24.73 -3.81 -17.64
CA ARG A 273 -25.48 -4.70 -16.76
C ARG A 273 -26.37 -3.93 -15.80
N TYR A 274 -25.89 -2.78 -15.33
CA TYR A 274 -26.65 -1.89 -14.45
C TYR A 274 -26.64 -0.49 -15.05
N LYS A 275 -27.84 0.08 -15.23
CA LYS A 275 -28.06 1.38 -15.89
C LYS A 275 -27.21 2.53 -15.30
N ASN A 276 -26.97 2.49 -13.99
CA ASN A 276 -26.33 3.59 -13.25
C ASN A 276 -24.86 3.32 -12.90
N ILE A 277 -24.32 2.15 -13.26
CA ILE A 277 -22.92 1.79 -13.00
C ILE A 277 -22.18 1.82 -14.33
N LEU A 278 -21.55 2.96 -14.61
CA LEU A 278 -20.96 3.29 -15.90
C LEU A 278 -19.47 3.61 -15.72
N PRO A 279 -18.63 3.29 -16.71
CA PRO A 279 -17.22 3.62 -16.66
C PRO A 279 -17.01 5.14 -16.77
N PHE A 280 -15.98 5.67 -16.10
CA PHE A 280 -15.52 7.03 -16.37
C PHE A 280 -14.91 7.12 -17.77
N ASN A 281 -15.18 8.22 -18.46
CA ASN A 281 -14.70 8.42 -19.83
C ASN A 281 -13.17 8.44 -19.93
N ASP A 282 -12.49 9.09 -18.98
CA ASP A 282 -11.04 9.35 -19.06
C ASP A 282 -10.18 8.08 -18.89
N THR A 283 -10.76 7.03 -18.31
CA THR A 283 -10.06 5.77 -18.00
C THR A 283 -10.77 4.56 -18.60
N ARG A 284 -11.82 4.74 -19.41
CA ARG A 284 -12.54 3.61 -20.01
C ARG A 284 -11.62 2.87 -20.97
N VAL A 285 -11.85 1.56 -21.11
CA VAL A 285 -11.25 0.83 -22.22
C VAL A 285 -12.00 1.21 -23.50
N ILE A 286 -11.24 1.55 -24.55
CA ILE A 286 -11.75 1.86 -25.88
C ILE A 286 -11.45 0.66 -26.77
N LEU A 287 -12.48 -0.01 -27.29
CA LEU A 287 -12.28 -1.16 -28.17
C LEU A 287 -11.65 -0.71 -29.49
N GLN A 288 -10.57 -1.37 -29.88
CA GLN A 288 -9.85 -1.11 -31.13
C GLN A 288 -10.47 -1.92 -32.28
N ASN A 289 -10.22 -1.47 -33.52
CA ASN A 289 -10.71 -2.11 -34.76
C ASN A 289 -12.25 -2.24 -34.83
N SER A 290 -12.97 -1.45 -34.05
CA SER A 290 -14.41 -1.32 -34.13
C SER A 290 -14.79 -0.45 -35.34
N ASP A 291 -15.96 -0.70 -35.92
CA ASP A 291 -16.45 0.05 -37.08
C ASP A 291 -16.65 1.54 -36.70
N PRO A 292 -15.87 2.47 -37.29
CA PRO A 292 -15.94 3.89 -36.94
C PRO A 292 -17.27 4.54 -37.36
N ASP A 293 -18.00 3.95 -38.31
CA ASP A 293 -19.31 4.44 -38.75
C ASP A 293 -20.44 3.98 -37.82
N VAL A 294 -20.17 3.01 -36.93
CA VAL A 294 -21.14 2.50 -35.95
C VAL A 294 -20.92 3.17 -34.59
N VAL A 295 -21.82 4.08 -34.22
CA VAL A 295 -21.78 4.77 -32.93
C VAL A 295 -21.84 3.77 -31.76
N GLY A 296 -20.88 3.86 -30.83
CA GLY A 296 -20.80 2.99 -29.65
C GLY A 296 -20.18 1.61 -29.92
N SER A 297 -19.63 1.38 -31.12
CA SER A 297 -18.89 0.16 -31.46
C SER A 297 -17.59 0.01 -30.63
N ASP A 298 -17.02 1.13 -30.17
CA ASP A 298 -15.80 1.20 -29.36
C ASP A 298 -16.04 1.00 -27.85
N TYR A 299 -17.28 0.75 -27.44
CA TYR A 299 -17.68 0.77 -26.03
C TYR A 299 -17.67 -0.62 -25.38
N ILE A 300 -17.03 -0.69 -24.23
CA ILE A 300 -17.19 -1.74 -23.22
C ILE A 300 -17.25 -1.11 -21.81
N ASN A 301 -18.04 -1.69 -20.90
CA ASN A 301 -18.12 -1.21 -19.51
C ASN A 301 -16.92 -1.71 -18.69
N ALA A 302 -15.75 -1.10 -18.93
CA ALA A 302 -14.49 -1.41 -18.27
C ALA A 302 -13.64 -0.14 -18.08
N ASN A 303 -12.80 -0.11 -17.04
CA ASN A 303 -11.82 0.94 -16.83
C ASN A 303 -10.43 0.36 -16.56
N TYR A 304 -9.40 1.04 -17.06
CA TYR A 304 -8.04 0.83 -16.58
C TYR A 304 -7.93 1.33 -15.14
N ILE A 305 -7.27 0.55 -14.30
CA ILE A 305 -6.91 0.92 -12.94
C ILE A 305 -5.39 0.78 -12.81
N ARG A 306 -4.74 1.86 -12.39
CA ARG A 306 -3.29 2.00 -12.24
C ARG A 306 -3.00 2.59 -10.86
N ASN A 307 -1.82 2.34 -10.31
CA ASN A 307 -1.42 3.05 -9.10
C ASN A 307 -0.83 4.41 -9.49
N THR A 308 -1.66 5.46 -9.46
CA THR A 308 -1.26 6.82 -9.88
C THR A 308 -0.46 7.60 -8.84
N ARG A 309 -0.20 7.01 -7.66
CA ARG A 309 0.51 7.67 -6.55
C ARG A 309 2.02 7.43 -6.58
N ARG A 310 2.54 6.78 -7.62
CA ARG A 310 3.95 6.43 -7.77
C ARG A 310 4.45 6.86 -9.14
N GLU A 311 5.66 7.40 -9.18
CA GLU A 311 6.16 8.10 -10.36
C GLU A 311 6.91 7.20 -11.36
N LEU A 312 7.33 5.97 -11.03
CA LEU A 312 8.19 5.17 -11.94
C LEU A 312 8.00 3.63 -11.86
N GLY A 313 7.83 3.01 -13.05
CA GLY A 313 8.36 1.69 -13.46
C GLY A 313 7.69 0.38 -12.97
N ASP A 314 7.25 -0.46 -13.93
CA ASP A 314 6.89 -1.88 -13.77
C ASP A 314 5.71 -2.22 -12.83
N GLU A 315 4.75 -1.31 -12.70
CA GLU A 315 3.56 -1.53 -11.87
C GLU A 315 2.49 -2.36 -12.59
N LYS A 316 1.85 -3.25 -11.83
CA LYS A 316 0.68 -3.97 -12.31
C LYS A 316 -0.40 -2.97 -12.74
N VAL A 317 -0.89 -3.18 -13.95
CA VAL A 317 -2.06 -2.49 -14.49
C VAL A 317 -3.22 -3.47 -14.46
N TYR A 318 -4.40 -2.99 -14.11
CA TYR A 318 -5.61 -3.79 -14.05
C TYR A 318 -6.66 -3.22 -15.01
N ILE A 319 -7.58 -4.07 -15.43
CA ILE A 319 -8.83 -3.67 -16.04
C ILE A 319 -9.96 -4.15 -15.15
N ALA A 320 -10.70 -3.21 -14.56
CA ALA A 320 -11.90 -3.51 -13.80
C ALA A 320 -13.11 -3.45 -14.73
N THR A 321 -13.83 -4.56 -14.87
CA THR A 321 -14.99 -4.68 -15.78
C THR A 321 -16.19 -5.35 -15.11
N GLN A 322 -17.38 -5.18 -15.69
CA GLN A 322 -18.59 -5.87 -15.27
C GLN A 322 -18.59 -7.35 -15.71
N GLY A 323 -19.46 -8.17 -15.14
CA GLY A 323 -19.71 -9.53 -15.63
C GLY A 323 -20.38 -9.49 -17.00
N CYS A 324 -19.89 -10.31 -17.95
CA CYS A 324 -20.33 -10.34 -19.34
C CYS A 324 -21.85 -10.54 -19.47
N LEU A 325 -22.47 -9.73 -20.32
CA LEU A 325 -23.82 -9.95 -20.83
C LEU A 325 -23.73 -10.79 -22.11
N ALA A 326 -24.81 -11.45 -22.51
CA ALA A 326 -24.84 -12.21 -23.77
C ALA A 326 -24.44 -11.33 -24.98
N THR A 327 -24.81 -10.05 -24.96
CA THR A 327 -24.50 -9.07 -26.01
C THR A 327 -23.08 -8.52 -25.97
N THR A 328 -22.33 -8.73 -24.88
CA THR A 328 -20.98 -8.15 -24.70
C THR A 328 -19.88 -9.20 -24.63
N VAL A 329 -20.17 -10.47 -24.92
CA VAL A 329 -19.14 -11.54 -24.92
C VAL A 329 -18.07 -11.28 -25.97
N ASN A 330 -18.47 -10.86 -27.17
CA ASN A 330 -17.52 -10.56 -28.25
C ASN A 330 -16.67 -9.32 -27.92
N ASP A 331 -17.30 -8.26 -27.39
CA ASP A 331 -16.62 -7.05 -26.90
C ASP A 331 -15.59 -7.40 -25.82
N PHE A 332 -15.91 -8.34 -24.91
CA PHE A 332 -14.99 -8.80 -23.87
C PHE A 332 -13.75 -9.48 -24.47
N TRP A 333 -13.91 -10.36 -25.46
CA TRP A 333 -12.77 -11.02 -26.09
C TRP A 333 -11.96 -10.09 -26.99
N GLN A 334 -12.58 -9.09 -27.61
CA GLN A 334 -11.88 -7.98 -28.27
C GLN A 334 -10.96 -7.24 -27.29
N MET A 335 -11.47 -6.91 -26.09
CA MET A 335 -10.68 -6.31 -25.02
C MET A 335 -9.53 -7.22 -24.57
N VAL A 336 -9.79 -8.51 -24.29
CA VAL A 336 -8.74 -9.47 -23.89
C VAL A 336 -7.63 -9.55 -24.94
N TRP A 337 -7.99 -9.57 -26.22
CA TRP A 337 -7.02 -9.67 -27.31
C TRP A 337 -6.15 -8.41 -27.43
N GLN A 338 -6.79 -7.24 -27.58
CA GLN A 338 -6.11 -5.97 -27.85
C GLN A 338 -5.20 -5.56 -26.69
N GLU A 339 -5.59 -5.86 -25.45
CA GLU A 339 -4.85 -5.46 -24.25
C GLU A 339 -3.71 -6.42 -23.92
N ASN A 340 -3.47 -7.43 -24.77
CA ASN A 340 -2.46 -8.46 -24.53
C ASN A 340 -2.59 -9.15 -23.16
N THR A 341 -3.82 -9.26 -22.62
CA THR A 341 -4.09 -9.88 -21.32
C THR A 341 -3.70 -11.37 -21.35
N ARG A 342 -3.12 -11.85 -20.25
CA ARG A 342 -2.82 -13.28 -20.01
C ARG A 342 -3.60 -13.88 -18.86
N VAL A 343 -4.04 -13.07 -17.90
CA VAL A 343 -4.72 -13.52 -16.68
C VAL A 343 -6.06 -12.81 -16.54
N ILE A 344 -7.12 -13.59 -16.32
CA ILE A 344 -8.48 -13.12 -16.06
C ILE A 344 -8.90 -13.61 -14.67
N VAL A 345 -9.43 -12.72 -13.84
CA VAL A 345 -9.87 -12.98 -12.48
C VAL A 345 -11.37 -12.70 -12.37
N MET A 346 -12.16 -13.76 -12.23
CA MET A 346 -13.60 -13.74 -12.04
C MET A 346 -13.94 -13.99 -10.57
N THR A 347 -14.63 -13.06 -9.91
CA THR A 347 -14.90 -13.09 -8.45
C THR A 347 -16.38 -13.31 -8.14
N THR A 348 -17.07 -14.05 -9.00
CA THR A 348 -18.51 -14.34 -8.89
C THR A 348 -18.81 -15.69 -9.52
N ARG A 349 -19.87 -16.34 -9.04
CA ARG A 349 -20.53 -17.41 -9.80
C ARG A 349 -21.34 -16.78 -10.93
N GLU A 350 -21.72 -17.58 -11.93
CA GLU A 350 -22.56 -17.18 -13.05
C GLU A 350 -23.93 -16.72 -12.57
N VAL A 351 -24.48 -17.47 -11.61
CA VAL A 351 -25.78 -17.23 -10.97
C VAL A 351 -25.60 -17.30 -9.46
N GLU A 352 -26.12 -16.29 -8.76
CA GLU A 352 -26.15 -16.23 -7.30
C GLU A 352 -27.57 -15.88 -6.86
N LYS A 353 -28.16 -16.69 -5.96
CA LYS A 353 -29.57 -16.57 -5.53
C LYS A 353 -30.58 -16.43 -6.68
N GLY A 354 -30.38 -17.20 -7.75
CA GLY A 354 -31.24 -17.18 -8.93
C GLY A 354 -31.12 -15.91 -9.79
N ARG A 355 -30.15 -15.03 -9.53
CA ARG A 355 -29.89 -13.83 -10.34
C ARG A 355 -28.61 -14.00 -11.14
N ASN A 356 -28.69 -13.73 -12.44
CA ASN A 356 -27.54 -13.76 -13.35
C ASN A 356 -26.54 -12.66 -13.00
N LYS A 357 -25.32 -13.06 -12.63
CA LYS A 357 -24.20 -12.17 -12.31
C LYS A 357 -23.23 -12.02 -13.47
N CYS A 358 -23.00 -13.09 -14.22
CA CYS A 358 -22.14 -13.13 -15.40
C CYS A 358 -22.59 -14.29 -16.30
N VAL A 359 -22.70 -14.09 -17.61
CA VAL A 359 -22.86 -15.23 -18.52
C VAL A 359 -21.50 -15.91 -18.72
N PRO A 360 -21.45 -17.24 -18.92
CA PRO A 360 -20.25 -17.90 -19.40
C PRO A 360 -19.80 -17.30 -20.72
N TYR A 361 -18.53 -16.95 -20.82
CA TYR A 361 -17.89 -16.42 -22.02
C TYR A 361 -16.77 -17.33 -22.54
N TRP A 362 -16.67 -18.54 -22.00
CA TRP A 362 -15.74 -19.59 -22.42
C TRP A 362 -16.56 -20.80 -22.95
N PRO A 363 -15.95 -21.65 -23.78
CA PRO A 363 -16.60 -22.87 -24.27
C PRO A 363 -16.53 -24.00 -23.23
N ASP A 364 -17.24 -25.09 -23.49
CA ASP A 364 -17.14 -26.30 -22.68
C ASP A 364 -15.74 -26.93 -22.78
N LEU A 365 -15.35 -27.71 -21.78
CA LEU A 365 -14.02 -28.34 -21.71
C LEU A 365 -13.71 -29.15 -22.99
N GLU A 366 -12.50 -28.99 -23.52
CA GLU A 366 -12.02 -29.61 -24.76
C GLU A 366 -12.79 -29.21 -26.03
N THR A 367 -13.52 -28.09 -25.98
CA THR A 367 -14.23 -27.54 -27.15
C THR A 367 -13.76 -26.12 -27.49
N SER A 368 -14.09 -25.69 -28.70
CA SER A 368 -13.81 -24.34 -29.22
C SER A 368 -15.10 -23.63 -29.59
N LYS A 369 -15.11 -22.30 -29.45
CA LYS A 369 -16.25 -21.45 -29.85
C LYS A 369 -15.77 -20.15 -30.47
N GLU A 370 -16.47 -19.75 -31.54
CA GLU A 370 -16.29 -18.46 -32.19
C GLU A 370 -16.90 -17.33 -31.35
N MET A 371 -16.11 -16.28 -31.12
CA MET A 371 -16.46 -15.11 -30.32
C MET A 371 -16.06 -13.84 -31.07
N GLY A 372 -16.84 -13.48 -32.09
CA GLY A 372 -16.46 -12.43 -33.04
C GLY A 372 -15.34 -12.92 -33.98
N PRO A 373 -14.24 -12.17 -34.18
CA PRO A 373 -13.13 -12.58 -35.05
C PRO A 373 -12.17 -13.59 -34.39
N TYR A 374 -12.50 -14.06 -33.19
CA TYR A 374 -11.65 -14.92 -32.38
C TYR A 374 -12.25 -16.31 -32.23
N VAL A 375 -11.38 -17.31 -32.18
CA VAL A 375 -11.72 -18.65 -31.67
C VAL A 375 -11.13 -18.78 -30.28
N VAL A 376 -11.97 -19.17 -29.33
CA VAL A 376 -11.56 -19.48 -27.96
C VAL A 376 -11.71 -20.98 -27.75
N THR A 377 -10.67 -21.63 -27.25
CA THR A 377 -10.64 -23.07 -26.92
C THR A 377 -10.43 -23.26 -25.43
N HIS A 378 -11.18 -24.17 -24.81
CA HIS A 378 -10.97 -24.53 -23.40
C HIS A 378 -10.12 -25.79 -23.32
N ILE A 379 -8.85 -25.61 -22.96
CA ILE A 379 -7.82 -26.65 -23.02
C ILE A 379 -7.87 -27.56 -21.79
N SER A 380 -7.97 -26.99 -20.59
CA SER A 380 -8.04 -27.76 -19.35
C SER A 380 -8.70 -26.99 -18.22
N GLU A 381 -9.27 -27.71 -17.25
CA GLU A 381 -9.84 -27.18 -16.02
C GLU A 381 -9.22 -27.88 -14.81
N LYS A 382 -8.87 -27.10 -13.77
CA LYS A 382 -8.47 -27.60 -12.45
C LYS A 382 -9.37 -26.96 -11.40
N GLU A 383 -9.99 -27.80 -10.58
CA GLU A 383 -10.77 -27.37 -9.42
C GLU A 383 -9.88 -27.38 -8.18
N ALA A 384 -9.77 -26.22 -7.53
CA ALA A 384 -9.17 -26.06 -6.22
C ALA A 384 -10.28 -25.79 -5.19
N THR A 385 -9.94 -25.76 -3.90
CA THR A 385 -10.91 -25.55 -2.81
C THR A 385 -11.76 -24.30 -3.01
N ASP A 386 -11.12 -23.16 -3.30
CA ASP A 386 -11.79 -21.86 -3.35
C ASP A 386 -12.00 -21.30 -4.75
N TYR A 387 -11.40 -21.92 -5.77
CA TYR A 387 -11.42 -21.39 -7.13
C TYR A 387 -11.32 -22.49 -8.19
N LYS A 388 -11.77 -22.17 -9.40
CA LYS A 388 -11.53 -22.94 -10.61
C LYS A 388 -10.49 -22.24 -11.47
N LEU A 389 -9.55 -23.01 -12.02
CA LEU A 389 -8.59 -22.54 -13.00
C LEU A 389 -8.89 -23.17 -14.35
N ARG A 390 -9.15 -22.35 -15.36
CA ARG A 390 -9.26 -22.80 -16.75
C ARG A 390 -8.08 -22.29 -17.55
N VAL A 391 -7.49 -23.19 -18.33
CA VAL A 391 -6.51 -22.84 -19.36
C VAL A 391 -7.29 -22.68 -20.65
N LEU A 392 -7.37 -21.45 -21.13
CA LEU A 392 -8.01 -21.11 -22.38
C LEU A 392 -6.94 -20.76 -23.42
N GLU A 393 -7.27 -20.94 -24.68
CA GLU A 393 -6.46 -20.47 -25.79
C GLU A 393 -7.31 -19.58 -26.68
N ILE A 394 -6.80 -18.40 -27.04
CA ILE A 394 -7.44 -17.50 -27.99
C ILE A 394 -6.56 -17.32 -29.23
N ALA A 395 -7.17 -17.40 -30.41
CA ALA A 395 -6.53 -17.07 -31.67
C ALA A 395 -7.47 -16.27 -32.57
N LEU A 396 -6.89 -15.46 -33.47
CA LEU A 396 -7.65 -14.90 -34.59
C LEU A 396 -8.02 -16.01 -35.57
N MET A 397 -9.24 -15.98 -36.10
CA MET A 397 -9.71 -16.98 -37.06
C MET A 397 -8.83 -17.05 -38.32
N ASP A 398 -8.29 -15.92 -38.78
CA ASP A 398 -7.41 -15.83 -39.95
C ASP A 398 -5.94 -16.19 -39.65
N LYS A 399 -5.56 -16.27 -38.37
CA LYS A 399 -4.17 -16.48 -37.90
C LYS A 399 -4.11 -17.44 -36.70
N PRO A 400 -4.56 -18.71 -36.86
CA PRO A 400 -4.57 -19.68 -35.77
C PRO A 400 -3.19 -19.93 -35.16
N GLN A 401 -2.12 -19.80 -35.94
CA GLN A 401 -0.73 -19.94 -35.50
C GLN A 401 -0.25 -18.86 -34.51
N LYS A 402 -1.00 -17.77 -34.33
CA LYS A 402 -0.72 -16.71 -33.35
C LYS A 402 -1.57 -16.86 -32.08
N ALA A 403 -1.89 -18.09 -31.71
CA ALA A 403 -2.64 -18.40 -30.52
C ALA A 403 -1.93 -17.89 -29.24
N ARG A 404 -2.73 -17.53 -28.24
CA ARG A 404 -2.29 -17.04 -26.94
C ARG A 404 -3.03 -17.78 -25.84
N THR A 405 -2.27 -18.31 -24.88
CA THR A 405 -2.83 -18.89 -23.66
C THR A 405 -3.35 -17.80 -22.71
N ILE A 406 -4.54 -18.02 -22.17
CA ILE A 406 -5.21 -17.20 -21.17
C ILE A 406 -5.50 -18.06 -19.94
N TRP A 407 -5.06 -17.59 -18.78
CA TRP A 407 -5.29 -18.23 -17.49
C TRP A 407 -6.51 -17.59 -16.84
N HIS A 408 -7.61 -18.34 -16.80
CA HIS A 408 -8.88 -17.88 -16.25
C HIS A 408 -9.08 -18.44 -14.84
N PHE A 409 -9.01 -17.55 -13.86
CA PHE A 409 -9.18 -17.84 -12.44
C PHE A 409 -10.59 -17.41 -12.00
N GLN A 410 -11.42 -18.34 -11.57
CA GLN A 410 -12.77 -18.07 -11.06
C GLN A 410 -12.85 -18.40 -9.58
N TYR A 411 -12.91 -17.39 -8.72
CA TYR A 411 -13.09 -17.55 -7.28
C TYR A 411 -14.55 -17.90 -6.94
N MET A 412 -14.73 -19.02 -6.26
CA MET A 412 -16.03 -19.66 -6.02
C MET A 412 -16.51 -19.54 -4.57
N SER A 413 -15.62 -19.24 -3.63
CA SER A 413 -15.92 -19.19 -2.19
C SER A 413 -16.37 -17.81 -1.69
N TRP A 414 -16.52 -16.81 -2.56
CA TRP A 414 -17.04 -15.51 -2.13
C TRP A 414 -18.55 -15.63 -1.81
N PRO A 415 -19.01 -15.22 -0.61
CA PRO A 415 -20.42 -15.33 -0.24
C PRO A 415 -21.35 -14.37 -1.01
N ASP A 416 -22.61 -14.77 -1.16
CA ASP A 416 -23.61 -13.92 -1.83
C ASP A 416 -23.84 -12.56 -1.12
N HIS A 417 -23.66 -12.52 0.20
CA HIS A 417 -23.71 -11.31 1.01
C HIS A 417 -22.44 -11.14 1.84
N GLY A 418 -21.96 -9.89 1.93
CA GLY A 418 -20.79 -9.55 2.70
C GLY A 418 -19.48 -10.01 2.04
N VAL A 419 -18.61 -10.56 2.86
CA VAL A 419 -17.22 -10.93 2.56
C VAL A 419 -16.92 -12.32 3.11
N PRO A 420 -15.89 -13.02 2.61
CA PRO A 420 -15.40 -14.23 3.25
C PRO A 420 -15.12 -14.03 4.74
N GLN A 421 -15.37 -15.04 5.57
CA GLN A 421 -15.14 -14.96 7.02
C GLN A 421 -13.65 -14.85 7.35
N GLU A 422 -12.81 -15.54 6.57
CA GLU A 422 -11.36 -15.55 6.73
C GLU A 422 -10.68 -15.08 5.42
N PRO A 423 -9.61 -14.27 5.50
CA PRO A 423 -8.89 -13.80 4.31
C PRO A 423 -8.02 -14.85 3.61
N GLY A 424 -7.53 -15.87 4.32
CA GLY A 424 -6.54 -16.83 3.82
C GLY A 424 -6.85 -17.45 2.44
N GLY A 425 -8.11 -17.80 2.17
CA GLY A 425 -8.51 -18.33 0.86
C GLY A 425 -8.36 -17.31 -0.28
N VAL A 426 -8.64 -16.03 -0.03
CA VAL A 426 -8.44 -14.95 -1.01
C VAL A 426 -6.95 -14.66 -1.19
N LEU A 427 -6.17 -14.68 -0.12
CA LEU A 427 -4.72 -14.45 -0.18
C LEU A 427 -4.01 -15.56 -0.96
N SER A 428 -4.34 -16.82 -0.68
CA SER A 428 -3.81 -17.98 -1.44
C SER A 428 -4.21 -17.90 -2.92
N PHE A 429 -5.45 -17.50 -3.20
CA PHE A 429 -5.89 -17.28 -4.58
C PHE A 429 -5.09 -16.19 -5.29
N LEU A 430 -4.85 -15.04 -4.64
CA LEU A 430 -4.08 -13.94 -5.23
C LEU A 430 -2.61 -14.31 -5.44
N ASP A 431 -2.01 -15.08 -4.53
CA ASP A 431 -0.65 -15.60 -4.70
C ASP A 431 -0.51 -16.43 -6.00
N GLN A 432 -1.48 -17.29 -6.30
CA GLN A 432 -1.51 -18.08 -7.53
C GLN A 432 -1.74 -17.21 -8.78
N VAL A 433 -2.66 -16.24 -8.71
CA VAL A 433 -2.93 -15.27 -9.78
C VAL A 433 -1.68 -14.47 -10.11
N ASN A 434 -1.00 -13.96 -9.08
CA ASN A 434 0.20 -13.13 -9.22
C ASN A 434 1.38 -13.93 -9.76
N SER A 435 1.64 -15.11 -9.19
CA SER A 435 2.66 -16.03 -9.69
C SER A 435 2.47 -16.27 -11.18
N LYS A 436 1.23 -16.49 -11.62
CA LYS A 436 0.93 -16.71 -13.03
C LYS A 436 1.14 -15.48 -13.90
N GLN A 437 0.80 -14.29 -13.42
CA GLN A 437 1.08 -13.04 -14.15
C GLN A 437 2.60 -12.82 -14.31
N TYR A 438 3.40 -13.09 -13.28
CA TYR A 438 4.87 -12.93 -13.33
C TYR A 438 5.57 -13.89 -14.30
N GLU A 439 4.99 -15.06 -14.59
CA GLU A 439 5.51 -15.97 -15.63
C GLU A 439 5.48 -15.35 -17.04
N TYR A 440 4.72 -14.27 -17.25
CA TYR A 440 4.59 -13.58 -18.52
C TYR A 440 4.99 -12.09 -18.41
N PRO A 441 6.29 -11.75 -18.46
CA PRO A 441 6.76 -10.36 -18.30
C PRO A 441 6.17 -9.37 -19.32
N ASN A 442 5.83 -9.85 -20.52
CA ASN A 442 5.22 -9.04 -21.58
C ASN A 442 3.69 -9.11 -21.57
N ALA A 443 3.06 -9.63 -20.50
CA ALA A 443 1.61 -9.64 -20.36
C ALA A 443 1.08 -8.22 -20.18
N GLY A 444 -0.05 -7.93 -20.81
CA GLY A 444 -0.79 -6.71 -20.52
C GLY A 444 -1.59 -6.80 -19.21
N PRO A 445 -2.53 -5.87 -19.00
CA PRO A 445 -3.27 -5.75 -17.75
C PRO A 445 -4.04 -7.03 -17.36
N MET A 446 -4.06 -7.32 -16.06
CA MET A 446 -4.96 -8.35 -15.51
C MET A 446 -6.40 -7.85 -15.59
N ILE A 447 -7.30 -8.65 -16.17
CA ILE A 447 -8.73 -8.31 -16.20
C ILE A 447 -9.38 -8.89 -14.94
N ILE A 448 -9.97 -8.04 -14.11
CA ILE A 448 -10.64 -8.44 -12.87
C ILE A 448 -12.11 -8.02 -12.96
N HIS A 449 -13.03 -8.97 -12.75
CA HIS A 449 -14.46 -8.70 -12.82
C HIS A 449 -15.28 -9.49 -11.80
N CYS A 450 -16.49 -9.00 -11.55
CA CYS A 450 -17.51 -9.66 -10.75
C CYS A 450 -18.85 -9.55 -11.47
N SER A 451 -19.88 -9.01 -10.83
CA SER A 451 -21.15 -8.65 -11.46
C SER A 451 -21.13 -7.21 -12.00
N ALA A 452 -21.02 -6.21 -11.12
CA ALA A 452 -20.96 -4.79 -11.53
C ALA A 452 -19.53 -4.30 -11.82
N GLY A 453 -18.52 -5.05 -11.39
CA GLY A 453 -17.12 -4.67 -11.57
C GLY A 453 -16.64 -3.58 -10.61
N ILE A 454 -17.20 -3.47 -9.41
CA ILE A 454 -16.89 -2.38 -8.45
C ILE A 454 -16.65 -2.87 -7.01
N GLY A 455 -17.54 -3.71 -6.46
CA GLY A 455 -17.44 -4.21 -5.08
C GLY A 455 -16.31 -5.22 -4.90
N ARG A 456 -16.58 -6.51 -5.17
CA ARG A 456 -15.58 -7.59 -5.07
C ARG A 456 -14.34 -7.33 -5.93
N THR A 457 -14.55 -6.83 -7.15
CA THR A 457 -13.47 -6.40 -8.05
C THR A 457 -12.58 -5.34 -7.39
N GLY A 458 -13.17 -4.28 -6.82
CA GLY A 458 -12.39 -3.23 -6.15
C GLY A 458 -11.68 -3.74 -4.92
N THR A 459 -12.31 -4.61 -4.12
CA THR A 459 -11.68 -5.25 -2.97
C THR A 459 -10.44 -6.05 -3.38
N ILE A 460 -10.54 -6.90 -4.39
CA ILE A 460 -9.42 -7.68 -4.89
C ILE A 460 -8.30 -6.80 -5.45
N VAL A 461 -8.63 -5.82 -6.30
CA VAL A 461 -7.63 -4.89 -6.87
C VAL A 461 -6.87 -4.16 -5.76
N VAL A 462 -7.58 -3.66 -4.73
CA VAL A 462 -6.94 -2.90 -3.64
C VAL A 462 -6.07 -3.81 -2.78
N ILE A 463 -6.51 -5.02 -2.43
CA ILE A 463 -5.68 -6.00 -1.71
C ILE A 463 -4.41 -6.29 -2.51
N ASP A 464 -4.54 -6.56 -3.81
CA ASP A 464 -3.39 -6.88 -4.67
C ASP A 464 -2.38 -5.72 -4.75
N MET A 465 -2.87 -4.48 -4.89
CA MET A 465 -2.02 -3.28 -4.90
C MET A 465 -1.27 -3.05 -3.59
N ILE A 466 -1.90 -3.35 -2.45
CA ILE A 466 -1.28 -3.20 -1.13
C ILE A 466 -0.24 -4.31 -0.91
N ILE A 467 -0.57 -5.55 -1.27
CA ILE A 467 0.38 -6.67 -1.22
C ILE A 467 1.59 -6.36 -2.10
N GLU A 468 1.39 -5.94 -3.34
CA GLU A 468 2.49 -5.52 -4.24
C GLU A 468 3.36 -4.43 -3.61
N THR A 469 2.72 -3.46 -2.95
CA THR A 469 3.41 -2.38 -2.24
C THR A 469 4.30 -2.93 -1.14
N ILE A 470 3.78 -3.83 -0.31
CA ILE A 470 4.51 -4.44 0.80
C ILE A 470 5.62 -5.36 0.29
N THR A 471 5.35 -6.21 -0.71
CA THR A 471 6.35 -7.09 -1.32
C THR A 471 7.52 -6.29 -1.89
N ARG A 472 7.25 -5.16 -2.54
CA ARG A 472 8.30 -4.32 -3.13
C ARG A 472 9.02 -3.42 -2.14
N ARG A 473 8.39 -2.99 -1.04
CA ARG A 473 8.98 -1.99 -0.12
C ARG A 473 9.41 -2.56 1.23
N GLY A 474 9.02 -3.79 1.53
CA GLY A 474 9.23 -4.42 2.83
C GLY A 474 8.07 -4.16 3.80
N LEU A 475 8.15 -4.84 4.96
CA LEU A 475 7.08 -4.86 5.97
C LEU A 475 6.95 -3.56 6.76
N ASP A 476 7.98 -2.72 6.84
CA ASP A 476 7.93 -1.45 7.59
C ASP A 476 7.54 -0.26 6.70
N CYS A 477 6.96 -0.48 5.52
CA CYS A 477 6.49 0.60 4.65
C CYS A 477 5.18 1.24 5.14
N ASP A 478 4.96 2.51 4.80
CA ASP A 478 3.67 3.16 5.04
C ASP A 478 2.60 2.67 4.07
N ILE A 479 1.44 2.32 4.62
CA ILE A 479 0.22 2.00 3.87
C ILE A 479 -0.91 2.95 4.29
N ASP A 480 -1.76 3.29 3.32
CA ASP A 480 -2.94 4.13 3.54
C ASP A 480 -4.09 3.58 2.70
N ILE A 481 -4.82 2.63 3.31
CA ILE A 481 -5.87 1.86 2.63
C ILE A 481 -6.95 2.80 2.10
N ALA A 482 -7.34 3.80 2.90
CA ALA A 482 -8.34 4.79 2.51
C ALA A 482 -7.92 5.58 1.27
N LYS A 483 -6.69 6.10 1.23
CA LYS A 483 -6.19 6.83 0.05
C LYS A 483 -5.99 5.93 -1.18
N ILE A 484 -5.62 4.66 -1.01
CA ILE A 484 -5.54 3.71 -2.13
C ILE A 484 -6.94 3.46 -2.71
N ILE A 485 -7.94 3.27 -1.85
CA ILE A 485 -9.35 3.13 -2.27
C ILE A 485 -9.81 4.40 -3.00
N GLN A 486 -9.51 5.58 -2.46
CA GLN A 486 -9.82 6.85 -3.12
C GLN A 486 -9.19 6.93 -4.52
N MET A 487 -7.91 6.57 -4.65
CA MET A 487 -7.20 6.57 -5.93
C MET A 487 -7.81 5.61 -6.96
N VAL A 488 -8.24 4.41 -6.56
CA VAL A 488 -8.93 3.51 -7.50
C VAL A 488 -10.36 3.99 -7.82
N ARG A 489 -11.03 4.65 -6.84
CA ARG A 489 -12.34 5.29 -7.03
C ARG A 489 -12.29 6.48 -7.97
N GLU A 490 -11.15 7.14 -8.11
CA GLU A 490 -10.95 8.17 -9.13
C GLU A 490 -10.88 7.57 -10.54
N GLN A 491 -10.57 6.27 -10.69
CA GLN A 491 -10.45 5.62 -12.00
C GLN A 491 -11.68 4.79 -12.38
N ARG A 492 -12.48 4.34 -11.41
CA ARG A 492 -13.80 3.74 -11.64
C ARG A 492 -14.70 4.01 -10.43
N SER A 493 -15.92 4.48 -10.67
CA SER A 493 -16.84 4.85 -9.59
C SER A 493 -17.18 3.68 -8.68
N GLY A 494 -17.29 3.92 -7.37
CA GLY A 494 -17.81 2.94 -6.41
C GLY A 494 -16.92 1.73 -6.13
N MET A 495 -15.62 1.77 -6.46
CA MET A 495 -14.68 0.70 -6.11
C MET A 495 -14.67 0.49 -4.58
N VAL A 496 -14.87 -0.76 -4.13
CA VAL A 496 -15.18 -1.12 -2.72
C VAL A 496 -16.49 -0.50 -2.26
N GLN A 497 -17.54 -1.32 -2.11
CA GLN A 497 -18.94 -0.83 -2.00
C GLN A 497 -19.48 -0.79 -0.56
N THR A 498 -18.89 -1.54 0.37
CA THR A 498 -19.45 -1.71 1.72
C THR A 498 -18.36 -1.63 2.77
N GLU A 499 -18.72 -1.23 3.98
CA GLU A 499 -17.83 -1.25 5.14
C GLU A 499 -17.25 -2.66 5.38
N ALA A 500 -18.06 -3.72 5.22
CA ALA A 500 -17.59 -5.09 5.36
C ALA A 500 -16.41 -5.40 4.40
N GLN A 501 -16.48 -4.91 3.16
CA GLN A 501 -15.38 -5.01 2.20
C GLN A 501 -14.19 -4.15 2.59
N TYR A 502 -14.43 -2.95 3.12
CA TYR A 502 -13.37 -2.08 3.63
C TYR A 502 -12.61 -2.74 4.78
N LYS A 503 -13.32 -3.26 5.79
CA LYS A 503 -12.74 -4.03 6.90
C LYS A 503 -12.03 -5.29 6.40
N PHE A 504 -12.60 -6.01 5.43
CA PHE A 504 -11.96 -7.20 4.87
C PHE A 504 -10.60 -6.92 4.23
N ILE A 505 -10.41 -5.75 3.61
CA ILE A 505 -9.09 -5.35 3.07
C ILE A 505 -8.07 -5.23 4.20
N TYR A 506 -8.43 -4.60 5.32
CA TYR A 506 -7.55 -4.51 6.49
C TYR A 506 -7.20 -5.90 7.04
N LEU A 507 -8.18 -6.80 7.19
CA LEU A 507 -7.98 -8.15 7.68
C LEU A 507 -7.08 -8.97 6.74
N ALA A 508 -7.27 -8.85 5.42
CA ALA A 508 -6.43 -9.53 4.43
C ALA A 508 -4.98 -9.04 4.46
N VAL A 509 -4.77 -7.73 4.58
CA VAL A 509 -3.41 -7.16 4.69
C VAL A 509 -2.74 -7.58 6.00
N SER A 510 -3.49 -7.58 7.10
CA SER A 510 -3.05 -8.08 8.41
C SER A 510 -2.57 -9.53 8.33
N GLU A 511 -3.39 -10.45 7.81
CA GLU A 511 -3.04 -11.87 7.69
C GLU A 511 -1.84 -12.08 6.75
N TYR A 512 -1.78 -11.34 5.63
CA TYR A 512 -0.64 -11.39 4.71
C TYR A 512 0.68 -11.01 5.42
N ILE A 513 0.66 -9.93 6.21
CA ILE A 513 1.83 -9.46 6.94
C ILE A 513 2.24 -10.44 8.04
N GLN A 514 1.29 -10.99 8.79
CA GLN A 514 1.57 -12.02 9.80
C GLN A 514 2.20 -13.26 9.18
N THR A 515 1.64 -13.75 8.07
CA THR A 515 2.16 -14.90 7.33
C THR A 515 3.58 -14.63 6.82
N THR A 516 3.81 -13.44 6.28
CA THR A 516 5.13 -13.02 5.79
C THR A 516 6.15 -12.95 6.94
N LYS A 517 5.79 -12.34 8.09
CA LYS A 517 6.66 -12.30 9.28
C LYS A 517 7.10 -13.69 9.72
N VAL A 518 6.16 -14.64 9.80
CA VAL A 518 6.45 -16.04 10.18
C VAL A 518 7.39 -16.71 9.17
N GLN A 519 7.16 -16.51 7.86
CA GLN A 519 8.03 -17.06 6.81
C GLN A 519 9.44 -16.47 6.84
N THR A 520 9.57 -15.16 7.08
CA THR A 520 10.88 -14.50 7.21
C THR A 520 11.62 -15.01 8.44
N SER A 521 10.96 -15.10 9.61
CA SER A 521 11.56 -15.65 10.83
C SER A 521 12.01 -17.10 10.65
N ALA A 522 11.20 -17.95 10.01
CA ALA A 522 11.58 -19.33 9.71
C ALA A 522 12.78 -19.42 8.76
N SER A 523 12.87 -18.53 7.78
CA SER A 523 14.01 -18.46 6.84
C SER A 523 15.29 -18.00 7.54
N MET A 524 15.22 -17.00 8.42
CA MET A 524 16.37 -16.57 9.24
C MET A 524 16.88 -17.67 10.17
N VAL A 525 15.98 -18.45 10.78
CA VAL A 525 16.38 -19.60 11.61
C VAL A 525 17.11 -20.65 10.76
N ARG A 526 16.62 -20.96 9.56
CA ARG A 526 17.31 -21.90 8.64
C ARG A 526 18.71 -21.42 8.24
N VAL A 527 18.85 -20.14 7.89
CA VAL A 527 20.16 -19.54 7.56
C VAL A 527 21.09 -19.56 8.76
N ARG A 528 20.60 -19.27 9.97
CA ARG A 528 21.39 -19.30 11.21
C ARG A 528 21.83 -20.72 11.59
N VAL A 529 20.96 -21.72 11.37
CA VAL A 529 21.32 -23.13 11.58
C VAL A 529 22.40 -23.55 10.59
N GLN A 530 22.26 -23.23 9.30
CA GLN A 530 23.28 -23.51 8.29
C GLN A 530 24.61 -22.80 8.58
N SER A 531 24.59 -21.53 9.00
CA SER A 531 25.83 -20.81 9.35
C SER A 531 26.50 -21.39 10.60
N THR A 532 25.72 -21.88 11.56
CA THR A 532 26.25 -22.52 12.78
C THR A 532 26.84 -23.89 12.46
N GLU A 533 26.20 -24.67 11.59
CA GLU A 533 26.74 -25.95 11.08
C GLU A 533 28.03 -25.73 10.29
N TYR A 534 28.09 -24.75 9.40
CA TYR A 534 29.31 -24.37 8.69
C TYR A 534 30.43 -23.92 9.65
N SER A 535 30.11 -23.12 10.66
CA SER A 535 31.09 -22.68 11.67
C SER A 535 31.60 -23.85 12.51
N MET A 536 30.75 -24.82 12.85
CA MET A 536 31.15 -26.04 13.58
C MET A 536 32.07 -26.91 12.74
N ILE A 537 31.77 -27.08 11.45
CA ILE A 537 32.62 -27.84 10.51
C ILE A 537 34.00 -27.17 10.36
N ILE A 538 34.04 -25.84 10.18
CA ILE A 538 35.31 -25.11 10.09
C ILE A 538 36.11 -25.25 11.40
N THR A 539 35.47 -25.13 12.57
CA THR A 539 36.14 -25.28 13.87
C THR A 539 36.74 -26.68 14.04
N GLN A 540 36.01 -27.72 13.64
CA GLN A 540 36.51 -29.10 13.65
C GLN A 540 37.69 -29.30 12.69
N LEU A 541 37.62 -28.76 11.47
CA LEU A 541 38.72 -28.82 10.51
C LEU A 541 39.98 -28.13 11.06
N THR A 542 39.84 -26.93 11.63
CA THR A 542 40.98 -26.21 12.23
C THR A 542 41.58 -26.92 13.44
N GLN A 543 40.76 -27.58 14.28
CA GLN A 543 41.27 -28.36 15.41
C GLN A 543 42.05 -29.59 14.94
N THR A 544 41.58 -30.24 13.87
CA THR A 544 42.22 -31.43 13.30
C THR A 544 43.56 -31.08 12.64
N GLU A 545 43.62 -29.97 11.90
CA GLU A 545 44.87 -29.46 11.32
C GLU A 545 45.87 -29.03 12.40
N THR A 546 45.40 -28.38 13.46
CA THR A 546 46.26 -27.98 14.59
C THR A 546 46.83 -29.19 15.32
N GLN A 547 46.05 -30.25 15.52
CA GLN A 547 46.52 -31.51 16.11
C GLN A 547 47.54 -32.22 15.22
N GLN A 548 47.33 -32.25 13.89
CA GLN A 548 48.29 -32.85 12.96
C GLN A 548 49.63 -32.08 12.94
N ILE A 549 49.59 -30.75 12.97
CA ILE A 549 50.80 -29.92 13.04
C ILE A 549 51.55 -30.13 14.36
N LEU A 550 50.86 -30.19 15.50
CA LEU A 550 51.49 -30.51 16.79
C LEU A 550 52.11 -31.90 16.81
N HIS A 551 51.48 -32.89 16.18
CA HIS A 551 52.01 -34.26 16.13
C HIS A 551 53.28 -34.36 15.26
N ILE A 552 53.34 -33.58 14.17
CA ILE A 552 54.54 -33.48 13.33
C ILE A 552 55.67 -32.73 14.06
N MET A 553 55.34 -31.68 14.82
CA MET A 553 56.34 -30.94 15.61
C MET A 553 56.90 -31.71 16.81
N PHE A 554 56.16 -32.67 17.38
CA PHE A 554 56.67 -33.55 18.43
C PHE A 554 57.47 -34.75 17.89
N ALA A 555 57.40 -35.02 16.58
CA ALA A 555 58.10 -36.11 15.91
C ALA A 555 59.41 -35.67 15.22
N LEU A 556 59.69 -34.37 15.17
CA LEU A 556 60.98 -33.76 14.83
C LEU A 556 61.73 -33.40 16.11
#